data_AF-A0A3E0PWT4-F1
#
_entry.id   AF-A0A3E0PWT4-F1
#
_cell.length_a   1.000
_cell.length_b   1.000
_cell.length_c   1.000
_cell.angle_alpha   90.00
_cell.angle_beta   90.00
_cell.angle_gamma   90.00
#
_symmetry.space_group_name_H-M   'P 1'
#
loop_
_entity.id
_entity.type
_entity.pdbx_description
1 polymer ?
#
loop_
_entity_poly.entity_id
_entity_poly.type
_entity_poly.pdbx_seq_one_letter_code
_entity_poly.pdbx_strand_id
1 'polypeptide(L)'
;ITENSLVGQGLFDLLASDWSIRYFLSRSFATTVDPGLAAFAGLTARQPDARHAPLAFIRGELFTPDALSELYQPLMVPTLVLYDEDAYTDFAYLPEFVADRPNRTARRIPGTRGLPHFDRPAQTVDAIETFWKDVESI
;
A
#
# COMPACT_ATOMS: atom_id res chain seq x y z
N ILE A 1 -21.71 -9.06 -7.24
CA ILE A 1 -22.14 -8.07 -6.23
C ILE A 1 -22.32 -6.74 -6.95
N THR A 2 -23.55 -6.26 -7.11
CA THR A 2 -23.82 -4.98 -7.79
C THR A 2 -23.83 -3.83 -6.78
N GLU A 3 -23.34 -2.65 -7.19
CA GLU A 3 -23.10 -1.51 -6.28
C GLU A 3 -24.37 -0.96 -5.60
N ASN A 4 -25.53 -1.12 -6.24
CA ASN A 4 -26.83 -0.72 -5.69
C ASN A 4 -27.62 -1.89 -5.08
N SER A 5 -26.97 -3.01 -4.78
CA SER A 5 -27.62 -4.13 -4.09
C SER A 5 -27.49 -4.04 -2.57
N LEU A 6 -28.52 -4.49 -1.85
CA LEU A 6 -28.47 -4.65 -0.39
C LEU A 6 -27.31 -5.53 0.06
N VAL A 7 -26.92 -6.51 -0.77
CA VAL A 7 -25.76 -7.37 -0.53
C VAL A 7 -24.45 -6.59 -0.63
N GLY A 8 -24.31 -5.73 -1.65
CA GLY A 8 -23.14 -4.87 -1.82
C GLY A 8 -23.00 -3.86 -0.67
N GLN A 9 -24.12 -3.27 -0.23
CA GLN A 9 -24.13 -2.37 0.91
C GLN A 9 -23.75 -3.09 2.21
N GLY A 10 -24.34 -4.26 2.50
CA GLY A 10 -24.01 -5.01 3.72
C GLY A 10 -22.56 -5.49 3.77
N LEU A 11 -21.99 -5.90 2.63
CA LEU A 11 -20.56 -6.21 2.54
C LEU A 11 -19.70 -4.97 2.79
N PHE A 12 -20.05 -3.84 2.20
CA PHE A 12 -19.34 -2.59 2.44
C PHE A 12 -19.40 -2.16 3.91
N ASP A 13 -20.57 -2.25 4.54
CA ASP A 13 -20.76 -1.89 5.95
C ASP A 13 -19.89 -2.77 6.88
N LEU A 14 -19.74 -4.06 6.55
CA LEU A 14 -18.83 -4.95 7.26
C LEU A 14 -17.37 -4.50 7.09
N LEU A 15 -16.94 -4.18 5.87
CA LEU A 15 -15.58 -3.72 5.58
C LEU A 15 -15.27 -2.39 6.27
N ALA A 16 -16.23 -1.48 6.27
CA ALA A 16 -16.15 -0.15 6.88
C ALA A 16 -16.38 -0.15 8.40
N SER A 17 -16.64 -1.33 9.00
CA SER A 17 -16.76 -1.44 10.46
C SER A 17 -15.44 -1.16 11.16
N ASP A 18 -15.51 -0.57 12.36
CA ASP A 18 -14.30 -0.25 13.15
C ASP A 18 -13.45 -1.49 13.43
N TRP A 19 -14.09 -2.62 13.71
CA TRP A 19 -13.41 -3.90 13.89
C TRP A 19 -12.65 -4.34 12.64
N SER A 20 -13.28 -4.28 11.46
CA SER A 20 -12.64 -4.64 10.19
C SER A 20 -11.46 -3.72 9.90
N ILE A 21 -11.66 -2.41 9.99
CA ILE A 21 -10.60 -1.41 9.76
C ILE A 21 -9.40 -1.68 10.66
N ARG A 22 -9.61 -1.87 11.97
CA ARG A 22 -8.54 -2.19 12.91
C ARG A 22 -7.87 -3.53 12.62
N TYR A 23 -8.63 -4.53 12.23
CA TYR A 23 -8.10 -5.84 11.84
C TYR A 23 -7.13 -5.71 10.66
N PHE A 24 -7.55 -5.08 9.56
CA PHE A 24 -6.68 -4.91 8.39
C PHE A 24 -5.48 -4.00 8.69
N LEU A 25 -5.66 -2.89 9.43
CA LEU A 25 -4.54 -2.05 9.86
C LEU A 25 -3.54 -2.83 10.74
N SER A 26 -3.98 -3.70 11.63
CA SER A 26 -3.07 -4.49 12.48
C SER A 26 -2.15 -5.44 11.70
N ARG A 27 -2.52 -5.76 10.45
CA ARG A 27 -1.70 -6.57 9.53
C ARG A 27 -0.66 -5.72 8.80
N SER A 28 -0.91 -4.42 8.65
CA SER A 28 0.00 -3.47 8.00
C SER A 28 0.96 -2.76 8.96
N PHE A 29 0.69 -2.79 10.27
CA PHE A 29 1.61 -2.30 11.30
C PHE A 29 2.49 -3.44 11.83
N ALA A 30 3.78 -3.19 11.98
CA ALA A 30 4.68 -4.04 12.78
C ALA A 30 4.51 -3.79 14.29
N THR A 31 4.00 -2.61 14.64
CA THR A 31 3.77 -2.16 16.03
C THR A 31 2.28 -1.96 16.32
N THR A 32 1.94 -1.06 17.25
CA THR A 32 0.56 -0.72 17.58
C THR A 32 -0.03 0.14 16.47
N VAL A 33 -1.25 -0.19 16.05
CA VAL A 33 -2.02 0.63 15.10
C VAL A 33 -2.18 2.04 15.64
N ASP A 34 -1.85 3.04 14.82
CA ASP A 34 -2.06 4.43 15.17
C ASP A 34 -3.56 4.72 15.35
N PRO A 35 -4.00 5.21 16.53
CA PRO A 35 -5.42 5.45 16.79
C PRO A 35 -5.99 6.58 15.94
N GLY A 36 -5.16 7.55 15.53
CA GLY A 36 -5.56 8.64 14.65
C GLY A 36 -5.89 8.14 13.25
N LEU A 37 -5.04 7.27 12.69
CA LEU A 37 -5.26 6.63 11.40
C LEU A 37 -6.51 5.75 11.40
N ALA A 38 -6.71 4.95 12.44
CA ALA A 38 -7.92 4.12 12.57
C ALA A 38 -9.20 4.97 12.62
N ALA A 39 -9.18 6.05 13.43
CA ALA A 39 -10.30 6.99 13.50
C ALA A 39 -10.55 7.69 12.16
N PHE A 40 -9.48 8.15 11.50
CA PHE A 40 -9.56 8.80 10.19
C PHE A 40 -10.13 7.87 9.12
N ALA A 41 -9.65 6.63 9.05
CA ALA A 41 -10.17 5.60 8.14
C ALA A 41 -11.67 5.35 8.37
N GLY A 42 -12.11 5.31 9.63
CA GLY A 42 -13.53 5.21 9.94
C GLY A 42 -14.35 6.42 9.47
N LEU A 43 -13.80 7.63 9.54
CA LEU A 43 -14.49 8.84 9.05
C LEU A 43 -14.58 8.88 7.52
N THR A 44 -13.50 8.50 6.83
CA THR A 44 -13.46 8.51 5.36
C THR A 44 -14.27 7.37 4.75
N ALA A 45 -14.30 6.19 5.39
CA ALA A 45 -15.13 5.06 4.95
C ALA A 45 -16.64 5.33 5.07
N ARG A 46 -17.07 6.41 5.74
CA ARG A 46 -18.48 6.80 5.86
C ARG A 46 -18.88 7.98 4.98
N GLN A 47 -17.95 8.51 4.17
CA GLN A 47 -18.30 9.56 3.23
C GLN A 47 -19.26 9.03 2.16
N PRO A 48 -20.09 9.91 1.56
CA PRO A 48 -20.88 9.54 0.39
C PRO A 48 -20.00 8.87 -0.67
N ASP A 49 -20.53 7.83 -1.29
CA ASP A 49 -19.87 7.12 -2.40
C ASP A 49 -18.54 6.42 -2.05
N ALA A 50 -18.17 6.31 -0.76
CA ALA A 50 -16.96 5.61 -0.31
C ALA A 50 -16.93 4.10 -0.66
N ARG A 51 -18.08 3.51 -1.02
CA ARG A 51 -18.23 2.09 -1.33
C ARG A 51 -17.67 1.67 -2.69
N HIS A 52 -17.49 2.58 -3.64
CA HIS A 52 -17.12 2.20 -5.01
C HIS A 52 -15.75 1.50 -5.08
N ALA A 53 -14.70 2.12 -4.53
CA ALA A 53 -13.36 1.56 -4.60
C ALA A 53 -13.23 0.19 -3.87
N PRO A 54 -13.72 0.00 -2.63
CA PRO A 54 -13.68 -1.30 -1.97
C PRO A 54 -14.48 -2.39 -2.70
N LEU A 55 -15.65 -2.05 -3.27
CA LEU A 55 -16.44 -3.03 -4.01
C LEU A 55 -15.78 -3.39 -5.35
N ALA A 56 -15.17 -2.43 -6.05
CA ALA A 56 -14.38 -2.68 -7.26
C ALA A 56 -13.16 -3.57 -6.96
N PHE A 57 -12.45 -3.30 -5.85
CA PHE A 57 -11.35 -4.13 -5.37
C PHE A 57 -11.78 -5.59 -5.17
N ILE A 58 -12.90 -5.84 -4.49
CA ILE A 58 -13.40 -7.20 -4.24
C ILE A 58 -13.86 -7.90 -5.54
N ARG A 59 -14.33 -7.14 -6.54
CA ARG A 59 -14.65 -7.68 -7.86
C ARG A 59 -13.42 -7.99 -8.70
N GLY A 60 -12.22 -7.62 -8.25
CA GLY A 60 -10.99 -7.83 -9.01
C GLY A 60 -10.70 -6.70 -10.01
N GLU A 61 -11.52 -5.64 -10.07
CA GLU A 61 -11.44 -4.60 -11.10
C GLU A 61 -10.22 -3.68 -10.93
N LEU A 62 -9.59 -3.69 -9.75
CA LEU A 62 -8.38 -2.90 -9.46
C LEU A 62 -7.08 -3.70 -9.60
N PHE A 63 -7.16 -4.94 -10.10
CA PHE A 63 -5.97 -5.77 -10.34
C PHE A 63 -5.60 -5.70 -11.81
N THR A 64 -4.36 -5.30 -12.09
CA THR A 64 -3.78 -5.38 -13.44
C THR A 64 -2.96 -6.66 -13.53
N PRO A 65 -3.37 -7.64 -14.36
CA PRO A 65 -2.52 -8.77 -14.69
C PRO A 65 -1.17 -8.28 -15.20
N ASP A 66 -0.08 -8.95 -14.84
CA ASP A 66 1.25 -8.64 -15.34
C ASP A 66 1.69 -7.17 -15.12
N ALA A 67 1.19 -6.52 -14.06
CA ALA A 67 1.49 -5.12 -13.73
C ALA A 67 3.00 -4.79 -13.72
N LEU A 68 3.85 -5.75 -13.35
CA LEU A 68 5.29 -5.58 -13.40
C LEU A 68 5.77 -5.23 -14.81
N SER A 69 5.43 -6.04 -15.82
CA SER A 69 5.89 -5.85 -17.20
C SER A 69 5.10 -4.74 -17.91
N GLU A 70 3.80 -4.62 -17.64
CA GLU A 70 2.94 -3.67 -18.35
C GLU A 70 3.03 -2.24 -17.80
N LEU A 71 3.18 -2.06 -16.49
CA LEU A 71 3.13 -0.74 -15.84
C LEU A 71 4.50 -0.29 -15.32
N TYR A 72 5.21 -1.14 -14.59
CA TYR A 72 6.39 -0.72 -13.84
C TYR A 72 7.71 -0.84 -14.63
N GLN A 73 7.90 -1.91 -15.40
CA GLN A 73 9.11 -2.11 -16.21
C GLN A 73 9.32 -1.07 -17.32
N PRO A 74 8.28 -0.46 -17.93
CA PRO A 74 8.46 0.62 -18.89
C PRO A 74 8.87 1.96 -18.28
N LEU A 75 8.78 2.12 -16.95
CA LEU A 75 9.13 3.38 -16.29
C LEU A 75 10.63 3.65 -16.38
N MET A 76 10.96 4.80 -16.97
CA MET A 76 12.32 5.32 -17.11
C MET A 76 12.69 6.33 -16.02
N VAL A 77 11.73 6.72 -15.18
CA VAL A 77 11.96 7.64 -14.07
C VAL A 77 12.74 6.95 -12.94
N PRO A 78 13.53 7.69 -12.15
CA PRO A 78 14.09 7.18 -10.92
C PRO A 78 12.99 6.63 -10.01
N THR A 79 13.18 5.43 -9.47
CA THR A 79 12.18 4.74 -8.64
C THR A 79 12.81 4.15 -7.40
N LEU A 80 12.25 4.47 -6.23
CA LEU A 80 12.58 3.86 -4.95
C LEU A 80 11.44 2.95 -4.48
N VAL A 81 11.77 1.71 -4.15
CA VAL A 81 10.88 0.77 -3.47
C VAL A 81 11.31 0.63 -2.01
N LEU A 82 10.43 0.99 -1.09
CA LEU A 82 10.61 0.73 0.34
C LEU A 82 9.86 -0.54 0.73
N TYR A 83 10.53 -1.46 1.40
CA TYR A 83 9.93 -2.77 1.71
C TYR A 83 10.44 -3.37 3.02
N ASP A 84 9.69 -4.35 3.53
CA ASP A 84 10.12 -5.30 4.56
C ASP A 84 9.25 -6.56 4.48
N GLU A 85 8.58 -6.96 5.57
CA GLU A 85 7.53 -7.97 5.57
C GLU A 85 6.20 -7.31 5.18
N ASP A 86 5.25 -8.03 4.59
CA ASP A 86 3.91 -7.50 4.35
C ASP A 86 2.85 -8.62 4.40
N ALA A 87 1.62 -8.27 4.75
CA ALA A 87 0.53 -9.24 4.86
C ALA A 87 -0.21 -9.50 3.53
N TYR A 88 -0.01 -8.64 2.53
CA TYR A 88 -0.72 -8.58 1.27
C TYR A 88 0.21 -8.68 0.05
N THR A 89 1.54 -8.65 0.25
CA THR A 89 2.55 -8.92 -0.78
C THR A 89 3.76 -9.66 -0.21
N ASP A 90 4.48 -10.41 -1.05
CA ASP A 90 5.67 -11.19 -0.69
C ASP A 90 6.95 -10.63 -1.32
N PHE A 91 6.84 -9.55 -2.11
CA PHE A 91 7.94 -8.94 -2.86
C PHE A 91 8.68 -9.91 -3.81
N ALA A 92 8.04 -11.00 -4.26
CA ALA A 92 8.70 -12.06 -5.04
C ALA A 92 9.37 -11.54 -6.33
N TYR A 93 8.79 -10.51 -6.96
CA TYR A 93 9.32 -9.92 -8.19
C TYR A 93 10.31 -8.77 -7.95
N LEU A 94 10.54 -8.35 -6.71
CA LEU A 94 11.42 -7.21 -6.42
C LEU A 94 12.86 -7.41 -6.91
N PRO A 95 13.48 -8.61 -6.77
CA PRO A 95 14.82 -8.84 -7.33
C PRO A 95 14.88 -8.63 -8.85
N GLU A 96 13.88 -9.13 -9.60
CA GLU A 96 13.78 -8.95 -11.05
C GLU A 96 13.54 -7.48 -11.42
N PHE A 97 12.69 -6.78 -10.65
CA PHE A 97 12.32 -5.40 -10.93
C PHE A 97 13.51 -4.44 -10.90
N VAL A 98 14.46 -4.67 -9.98
CA VAL A 98 15.66 -3.83 -9.79
C VAL A 98 16.89 -4.36 -10.52
N ALA A 99 16.90 -5.64 -10.92
CA ALA A 99 18.03 -6.22 -11.65
C ALA A 99 18.32 -5.43 -12.93
N ASP A 100 19.60 -5.14 -13.13
CA ASP A 100 20.16 -4.50 -14.33
C ASP A 100 19.51 -3.16 -14.73
N ARG A 101 18.91 -2.44 -13.77
CA ARG A 101 18.29 -1.12 -14.01
C ARG A 101 18.77 -0.06 -13.01
N PRO A 102 19.72 0.81 -13.40
CA PRO A 102 20.35 1.76 -12.48
C PRO A 102 19.40 2.86 -12.00
N ASN A 103 18.28 3.10 -12.68
CA ASN A 103 17.26 4.06 -12.25
C ASN A 103 16.30 3.50 -11.19
N ARG A 104 16.53 2.27 -10.70
CA ARG A 104 15.66 1.61 -9.72
C ARG A 104 16.45 1.18 -8.52
N THR A 105 15.90 1.42 -7.34
CA THR A 105 16.52 1.05 -6.09
C THR A 105 15.46 0.47 -5.16
N ALA A 106 15.80 -0.63 -4.49
CA ALA A 106 15.02 -1.16 -3.40
C ALA A 106 15.78 -0.96 -2.09
N ARG A 107 15.12 -0.40 -1.08
CA ARG A 107 15.69 -0.21 0.25
C ARG A 107 14.79 -0.86 1.29
N ARG A 108 15.34 -1.86 1.98
CA ARG A 108 14.63 -2.53 3.07
C ARG A 108 14.62 -1.65 4.31
N ILE A 109 13.48 -1.55 5.00
CA ILE A 109 13.35 -0.87 6.29
C ILE A 109 12.96 -1.90 7.36
N PRO A 110 13.94 -2.52 8.05
CA PRO A 110 13.65 -3.64 8.96
C PRO A 110 12.76 -3.27 10.14
N GLY A 111 11.90 -4.22 10.51
CA GLY A 111 10.93 -4.08 11.60
C GLY A 111 9.73 -3.23 11.20
N THR A 112 9.35 -3.26 9.92
CA THR A 112 8.14 -2.62 9.38
C THR A 112 7.25 -3.65 8.71
N ARG A 113 5.99 -3.27 8.47
CA ARG A 113 5.13 -3.99 7.53
C ARG A 113 4.71 -3.10 6.36
N GLY A 114 3.44 -3.11 5.98
CA GLY A 114 2.90 -2.30 4.88
C GLY A 114 2.91 -0.78 5.10
N LEU A 115 3.24 -0.29 6.29
CA LEU A 115 3.25 1.13 6.63
C LEU A 115 4.58 1.56 7.29
N PRO A 116 5.72 1.49 6.58
CA PRO A 116 7.03 1.81 7.15
C PRO A 116 7.14 3.24 7.68
N HIS A 117 6.39 4.19 7.10
CA HIS A 117 6.33 5.58 7.57
C HIS A 117 5.65 5.75 8.93
N PHE A 118 4.82 4.78 9.36
CA PHE A 118 4.28 4.75 10.72
C PHE A 118 5.19 3.97 11.67
N ASP A 119 5.70 2.81 11.25
CA ASP A 119 6.52 1.96 12.12
C ASP A 119 7.93 2.52 12.37
N ARG A 120 8.56 3.09 11.33
CA ARG A 120 9.94 3.59 11.30
C ARG A 120 10.03 4.93 10.54
N PRO A 121 9.42 6.01 11.06
CA PRO A 121 9.30 7.28 10.36
C PRO A 121 10.66 7.88 10.00
N ALA A 122 11.61 7.92 10.94
CA ALA A 122 12.93 8.51 10.72
C ALA A 122 13.72 7.75 9.63
N GLN A 123 13.69 6.42 9.65
CA GLN A 123 14.36 5.59 8.64
C GLN A 123 13.69 5.69 7.28
N THR A 124 12.36 5.84 7.25
CA THR A 124 11.60 6.04 6.00
C THR A 124 11.93 7.39 5.37
N VAL A 125 11.97 8.46 6.17
CA VAL A 125 12.36 9.79 5.70
C VAL A 125 13.81 9.79 5.21
N ASP A 126 14.74 9.23 5.98
CA ASP A 126 16.15 9.11 5.58
C ASP A 126 16.31 8.36 4.24
N ALA A 127 15.54 7.30 4.04
CA ALA A 127 15.54 6.55 2.79
C ALA A 127 15.07 7.38 1.59
N ILE A 128 14.02 8.17 1.76
CA ILE A 128 13.49 9.07 0.74
C ILE A 128 14.48 10.21 0.46
N GLU A 129 15.04 10.84 1.50
CA GLU A 129 16.01 11.93 1.34
C GLU A 129 17.31 11.47 0.66
N THR A 130 17.80 10.28 1.00
CA THR A 130 18.97 9.68 0.35
C THR A 130 18.71 9.52 -1.14
N PHE A 131 17.57 8.92 -1.50
CA PHE A 131 17.20 8.71 -2.89
C PHE A 131 17.10 10.02 -3.67
N TRP A 132 16.49 11.06 -3.12
CA TRP A 132 16.42 12.37 -3.80
C TRP A 132 17.80 13.00 -4.01
N LYS A 133 18.70 12.92 -3.02
CA LYS A 133 20.08 13.39 -3.17
C LYS A 133 20.83 12.65 -4.28
N ASP A 134 20.65 11.33 -4.35
CA ASP A 134 21.27 10.51 -5.39
C ASP A 134 20.73 10.89 -6.79
N VAL A 135 19.42 11.10 -6.92
CA VAL A 135 18.78 11.51 -8.18
C VAL A 135 19.22 12.90 -8.62
N GLU A 136 19.35 13.86 -7.70
CA GLU A 136 19.80 15.23 -8.02
C GLU A 136 21.29 15.32 -8.37
N SER A 137 22.08 14.28 -8.04
CA SER A 137 23.51 14.22 -8.31
C SER A 137 23.88 13.66 -9.69
N ILE A 138 22.88 13.26 -10.48
CA ILE A 138 22.98 12.70 -11.85
C ILE A 138 22.65 13.78 -12.89
#